data_AF-A0A6L7NLA6-F1
#
_entry.id   AF-A0A6L7NLA6-F1
#
_cell.length_a   1.000
_cell.length_b   1.000
_cell.length_c   1.000
_cell.angle_alpha   90.00
_cell.angle_beta   90.00
_cell.angle_gamma   90.00
#
_symmetry.space_group_name_H-M   'P 1'
#
loop_
_entity.id
_entity.type
_entity.pdbx_description
1 polymer ?
#
loop_
_entity_poly.entity_id
_entity_poly.type
_entity_poly.pdbx_seq_one_letter_code
_entity_poly.pdbx_strand_id
1 'polypeptide(L)'
;MLAEHRGRRFTEAPAFFFASEARVPTLAVFIDGGYIDAICRQHFDGLRVDYQKLGAEIQRRIGQGSAGPLEHLRTYYYTCPPYQDDPPTAEDRRRLSGYQRFRDAVGYLPRFELREGRLQKTGEAEEGHPLFQQKRVDLLLGLDIALLSAKQQSTHMALLAGDGDFHPALRVAKQEGVSFWLLHGPRGSYSRELWHEADERVELDAAFMNAVRRD
;
A
#
# COMPACT_ATOMS: atom_id res chain seq x y z
N MET A 1 25.80 -74.25 -16.13
CA MET A 1 25.96 -73.05 -15.28
C MET A 1 25.57 -71.85 -16.15
N LEU A 2 24.28 -71.50 -16.18
CA LEU A 2 23.74 -70.36 -16.93
C LEU A 2 22.65 -69.74 -16.05
N ALA A 3 22.77 -68.43 -15.82
CA ALA A 3 22.11 -67.69 -14.77
C ALA A 3 20.68 -67.27 -15.14
N GLU A 4 19.74 -67.42 -14.19
CA GLU A 4 18.43 -66.78 -14.25
C GLU A 4 18.57 -65.27 -13.96
N HIS A 5 18.23 -64.42 -14.94
CA HIS A 5 18.03 -62.99 -14.72
C HIS A 5 16.53 -62.71 -14.63
N ARG A 6 16.03 -62.57 -13.40
CA ARG A 6 14.68 -62.04 -13.12
C ARG A 6 14.67 -60.54 -13.42
N GLY A 7 14.06 -60.15 -14.54
CA GLY A 7 13.75 -58.77 -14.85
C GLY A 7 12.81 -58.18 -13.79
N ARG A 8 13.26 -57.15 -13.09
CA ARG A 8 12.43 -56.32 -12.22
C ARG A 8 11.49 -55.51 -13.12
N ARG A 9 10.17 -55.75 -13.01
CA ARG A 9 9.17 -54.82 -13.54
C ARG A 9 9.23 -53.56 -12.67
N PHE A 10 9.72 -52.47 -13.22
CA PHE A 10 9.50 -51.14 -12.66
C PHE A 10 8.02 -50.82 -12.86
N THR A 11 7.25 -50.85 -11.77
CA THR A 11 5.91 -50.27 -11.77
C THR A 11 6.10 -48.76 -11.81
N GLU A 12 5.72 -48.11 -12.91
CA GLU A 12 5.59 -46.66 -12.98
C GLU A 12 4.65 -46.21 -11.85
N ALA A 13 5.17 -45.37 -10.95
CA ALA A 13 4.33 -44.70 -9.96
C ALA A 13 3.38 -43.76 -10.73
N PRO A 14 2.09 -43.67 -10.35
CA PRO A 14 1.18 -42.75 -10.99
C PRO A 14 1.72 -41.33 -10.80
N ALA A 15 1.88 -40.61 -11.91
CA ALA A 15 2.15 -39.18 -11.90
C ALA A 15 0.95 -38.50 -11.23
N PHE A 16 1.07 -38.21 -9.94
CA PHE A 16 0.15 -37.33 -9.23
C PHE A 16 0.36 -35.91 -9.79
N PHE A 17 -0.38 -35.60 -10.85
CA PHE A 17 -0.65 -34.21 -11.22
C PHE A 17 -1.48 -33.62 -10.08
N PHE A 18 -0.81 -32.97 -9.11
CA PHE A 18 -1.48 -31.97 -8.30
C PHE A 18 -1.88 -30.83 -9.24
N ALA A 19 -3.14 -30.81 -9.67
CA ALA A 19 -3.75 -29.55 -10.07
C ALA A 19 -3.64 -28.66 -8.83
N SER A 20 -2.75 -27.67 -8.83
CA SER A 20 -2.78 -26.67 -7.77
C SER A 20 -4.15 -26.03 -7.85
N GLU A 21 -4.91 -26.10 -6.75
CA GLU A 21 -6.08 -25.23 -6.64
C GLU A 21 -5.58 -23.81 -6.88
N ALA A 22 -6.12 -23.16 -7.92
CA ALA A 22 -5.71 -21.82 -8.27
C ALA A 22 -5.95 -20.92 -7.05
N ARG A 23 -4.86 -20.43 -6.45
CA ARG A 23 -4.94 -19.60 -5.25
C ARG A 23 -5.76 -18.37 -5.60
N VAL A 24 -6.79 -18.09 -4.79
CA VAL A 24 -7.62 -16.91 -4.98
C VAL A 24 -6.72 -15.68 -4.98
N PRO A 25 -6.83 -14.80 -6.00
CA PRO A 25 -6.04 -13.58 -6.04
C PRO A 25 -6.23 -12.76 -4.76
N THR A 26 -5.13 -12.42 -4.11
CA THR A 26 -5.11 -11.56 -2.92
C THR A 26 -4.51 -10.19 -3.23
N LEU A 27 -5.09 -9.15 -2.66
CA LEU A 27 -4.71 -7.73 -2.77
C LEU A 27 -4.18 -7.19 -1.44
N ALA A 28 -2.98 -6.61 -1.46
CA ALA A 28 -2.46 -5.76 -0.39
C ALA A 28 -2.44 -4.30 -0.86
N VAL A 29 -2.92 -3.39 -0.02
CA VAL A 29 -3.02 -1.96 -0.33
C VAL A 29 -2.05 -1.19 0.56
N PHE A 30 -1.29 -0.27 -0.01
CA PHE A 30 -0.32 0.59 0.66
C PHE A 30 -0.68 2.05 0.39
N ILE A 31 -0.94 2.82 1.43
CA ILE A 31 -1.39 4.20 1.31
C ILE A 31 -0.37 5.11 1.97
N ASP A 32 0.26 5.97 1.18
CA ASP A 32 0.99 7.12 1.70
C ASP A 32 -0.04 8.17 2.17
N GLY A 33 -0.15 8.32 3.48
CA GLY A 33 -1.06 9.25 4.13
C GLY A 33 -0.75 10.71 3.83
N GLY A 34 0.55 11.06 3.74
CA GLY A 34 0.95 12.43 3.40
C GLY A 34 0.57 12.78 1.96
N TYR A 35 0.69 11.80 1.07
CA TYR A 35 0.31 11.95 -0.33
C TYR A 35 -1.21 12.14 -0.51
N ILE A 36 -2.05 11.25 0.03
CA ILE A 36 -3.52 11.39 -0.12
C ILE A 36 -4.04 12.69 0.52
N ASP A 37 -3.45 13.11 1.65
CA ASP A 37 -3.78 14.39 2.30
C ASP A 37 -3.40 15.60 1.43
N ALA A 38 -2.29 15.51 0.68
CA ALA A 38 -1.91 16.54 -0.29
C ALA A 38 -2.88 16.57 -1.47
N ILE A 39 -3.23 15.40 -2.04
CA ILE A 39 -4.19 15.30 -3.15
C ILE A 39 -5.54 15.90 -2.77
N CYS A 40 -6.09 15.54 -1.61
CA CYS A 40 -7.38 16.05 -1.16
C CYS A 40 -7.36 17.58 -1.00
N ARG A 41 -6.28 18.14 -0.43
CA ARG A 41 -6.14 19.60 -0.24
C ARG A 41 -5.96 20.37 -1.55
N GLN A 42 -5.17 19.83 -2.47
CA GLN A 42 -4.77 20.55 -3.69
C GLN A 42 -5.76 20.41 -4.84
N HIS A 43 -6.51 19.30 -4.90
CA HIS A 43 -7.34 18.97 -6.06
C HIS A 43 -8.82 18.74 -5.74
N PHE A 44 -9.20 18.62 -4.46
CA PHE A 44 -10.56 18.25 -4.06
C PHE A 44 -11.08 19.07 -2.88
N ASP A 45 -10.70 20.35 -2.78
CA ASP A 45 -11.20 21.30 -1.77
C ASP A 45 -11.11 20.82 -0.31
N GLY A 46 -10.07 20.04 0.00
CA GLY A 46 -9.87 19.47 1.34
C GLY A 46 -10.88 18.38 1.69
N LEU A 47 -11.39 17.65 0.69
CA LEU A 47 -12.30 16.52 0.86
C LEU A 47 -11.83 15.58 1.96
N ARG A 48 -12.75 15.19 2.84
CA ARG A 48 -12.52 14.22 3.89
C ARG A 48 -12.79 12.81 3.37
N VAL A 49 -11.79 11.94 3.50
CA VAL A 49 -11.86 10.56 3.02
C VAL A 49 -12.48 9.67 4.11
N ASP A 50 -13.40 8.81 3.69
CA ASP A 50 -13.82 7.64 4.43
C ASP A 50 -12.88 6.49 4.08
N TYR A 51 -12.00 6.11 5.01
CA TYR A 51 -10.98 5.10 4.75
C TYR A 51 -11.56 3.70 4.54
N GLN A 52 -12.74 3.40 5.10
CA GLN A 52 -13.40 2.13 4.83
C GLN A 52 -13.90 2.09 3.38
N LYS A 53 -14.54 3.18 2.91
CA LYS A 53 -14.92 3.33 1.50
C LYS A 53 -13.70 3.32 0.58
N LEU A 54 -12.58 3.92 1.00
CA LEU A 54 -11.33 3.94 0.24
C LEU A 54 -10.81 2.52 -0.03
N GLY A 55 -10.61 1.69 1.00
CA GLY A 55 -10.13 0.32 0.81
C GLY A 55 -11.06 -0.51 -0.09
N ALA A 56 -12.38 -0.34 0.07
CA ALA A 56 -13.38 -1.03 -0.74
C ALA A 56 -13.37 -0.54 -2.21
N GLU A 57 -13.24 0.76 -2.46
CA GLU A 57 -13.20 1.33 -3.80
C GLU A 57 -11.94 0.90 -4.55
N ILE A 58 -10.78 0.86 -3.88
CA ILE A 58 -9.53 0.35 -4.45
C ILE A 58 -9.71 -1.10 -4.88
N GLN A 59 -10.20 -1.96 -3.99
CA GLN A 59 -10.47 -3.36 -4.31
C GLN A 59 -11.46 -3.50 -5.48
N ARG A 60 -12.51 -2.68 -5.51
CA ARG A 60 -13.51 -2.69 -6.58
C ARG A 60 -12.91 -2.30 -7.94
N ARG A 61 -12.08 -1.25 -7.99
CA ARG A 61 -11.43 -0.78 -9.22
C ARG A 61 -10.45 -1.82 -9.78
N ILE A 62 -9.69 -2.48 -8.90
CA ILE A 62 -8.71 -3.51 -9.31
C ILE A 62 -9.41 -4.81 -9.70
N GLY A 63 -10.51 -5.16 -9.02
CA GLY A 63 -11.32 -6.33 -9.34
C GLY A 63 -12.05 -6.23 -10.69
N GLN A 64 -12.22 -5.03 -11.26
CA GLN A 64 -12.83 -4.82 -12.57
C GLN A 64 -11.92 -5.36 -13.67
N GLY A 65 -12.18 -6.58 -14.13
CA GLY A 65 -11.37 -7.28 -15.13
C GLY A 65 -10.80 -8.61 -14.64
N SER A 66 -10.92 -8.91 -13.34
CA SER A 66 -10.57 -10.21 -12.80
C SER A 66 -11.65 -11.25 -13.13
N ALA A 67 -11.25 -12.44 -13.59
CA ALA A 67 -12.17 -13.55 -13.90
C ALA A 67 -12.81 -14.21 -12.65
N GLY A 68 -12.40 -13.77 -11.45
CA GLY A 68 -12.83 -14.33 -10.18
C GLY A 68 -12.69 -13.33 -9.02
N PRO A 69 -13.00 -13.75 -7.78
CA PRO A 69 -12.94 -12.88 -6.62
C PRO A 69 -11.50 -12.42 -6.32
N LEU A 70 -11.36 -11.14 -5.97
CA LEU A 70 -10.12 -10.57 -5.45
C LEU A 70 -10.26 -10.42 -3.93
N GLU A 71 -9.55 -11.21 -3.15
CA GLU A 71 -9.56 -11.12 -1.69
C GLU A 71 -8.70 -9.96 -1.21
N HIS A 72 -9.25 -9.10 -0.35
CA HIS A 72 -8.47 -8.05 0.29
C HIS A 72 -7.70 -8.61 1.49
N LEU A 73 -6.38 -8.71 1.37
CA LEU A 73 -5.50 -9.15 2.46
C LEU A 73 -5.47 -8.11 3.59
N ARG A 74 -4.97 -6.92 3.27
CA ARG A 74 -4.78 -5.80 4.22
C ARG A 74 -4.57 -4.47 3.51
N THR A 75 -5.00 -3.40 4.15
CA THR A 75 -4.62 -2.03 3.84
C THR A 75 -3.66 -1.51 4.90
N TYR A 76 -2.47 -1.11 4.46
CA TYR A 76 -1.44 -0.47 5.26
C TYR A 76 -1.51 1.04 5.03
N TYR A 77 -1.73 1.81 6.10
CA TYR A 77 -1.77 3.27 6.03
C TYR A 77 -0.53 3.85 6.71
N TYR A 78 0.31 4.53 5.94
CA TYR A 78 1.58 5.07 6.39
C TYR A 78 1.44 6.54 6.73
N THR A 79 1.84 6.92 7.94
CA THR A 79 1.71 8.30 8.42
C THR A 79 2.71 8.59 9.53
N CYS A 80 2.70 9.80 10.07
CA CYS A 80 3.44 10.15 11.27
C CYS A 80 2.55 10.88 12.29
N PRO A 81 2.72 10.61 13.59
CA PRO A 81 2.18 11.47 14.63
C PRO A 81 2.69 12.90 14.49
N PRO A 82 1.89 13.91 14.90
CA PRO A 82 2.35 15.30 14.92
C PRO A 82 3.49 15.47 15.92
N TYR A 83 4.37 16.43 15.62
CA TYR A 83 5.44 16.84 16.54
C TYR A 83 4.84 17.43 17.82
N GLN A 84 5.57 17.28 18.92
CA GLN A 84 5.26 17.89 20.21
C GLN A 84 6.54 18.56 20.74
N ASP A 85 6.42 19.81 21.17
CA ASP A 85 7.48 20.45 21.95
C ASP A 85 7.64 19.78 23.32
N ASP A 86 8.77 20.03 23.96
CA ASP A 86 9.04 19.62 25.34
C ASP A 86 9.28 20.86 26.22
N PRO A 87 8.32 21.28 27.06
CA PRO A 87 6.99 20.67 27.28
C PRO A 87 5.96 20.99 26.17
N PRO A 88 4.93 20.15 25.95
CA PRO A 88 3.97 20.34 24.86
C PRO A 88 3.11 21.61 24.99
N THR A 89 2.97 22.33 23.88
CA THR A 89 2.10 23.51 23.81
C THR A 89 0.61 23.14 23.84
N ALA A 90 -0.28 24.14 23.98
CA ALA A 90 -1.72 23.90 23.85
C ALA A 90 -2.10 23.46 22.42
N GLU A 91 -1.37 23.93 21.41
CA GLU A 91 -1.57 23.53 20.02
C GLU A 91 -1.09 22.10 19.78
N ASP A 92 0.06 21.72 20.31
CA ASP A 92 0.58 20.34 20.22
C ASP A 92 -0.42 19.34 20.78
N ARG A 93 -1.01 19.64 21.95
CA ARG A 93 -2.04 18.80 22.56
C ARG A 93 -3.30 18.70 21.69
N ARG A 94 -3.71 19.78 21.02
CA ARG A 94 -4.83 19.74 20.07
C ARG A 94 -4.51 18.90 18.83
N ARG A 95 -3.31 19.05 18.27
CA ARG A 95 -2.86 18.26 17.11
C ARG A 95 -2.77 16.77 17.47
N LEU A 96 -2.17 16.45 18.62
CA LEU A 96 -2.06 15.07 19.12
C LEU A 96 -3.42 14.43 19.36
N SER A 97 -4.35 15.12 20.02
CA SER A 97 -5.71 14.58 20.25
C SER A 97 -6.51 14.42 18.95
N GLY A 98 -6.29 15.28 17.96
CA GLY A 98 -6.80 15.09 16.60
C GLY A 98 -6.25 13.81 15.97
N TYR A 99 -4.92 13.64 16.02
CA TYR A 99 -4.23 12.47 15.50
C TYR A 99 -4.66 11.17 16.18
N GLN A 100 -4.79 11.16 17.52
CA GLN A 100 -5.26 9.98 18.26
C GLN A 100 -6.65 9.54 17.81
N ARG A 101 -7.59 10.48 17.64
CA ARG A 101 -8.93 10.17 17.11
C ARG A 101 -8.88 9.58 15.70
N PHE A 102 -8.01 10.13 14.84
CA PHE A 102 -7.78 9.59 13.50
C PHE A 102 -7.19 8.17 13.55
N ARG A 103 -6.12 7.99 14.34
CA ARG A 103 -5.41 6.72 14.52
C ARG A 103 -6.34 5.64 15.03
N ASP A 104 -7.16 5.95 16.03
CA ASP A 104 -8.11 5.01 16.60
C ASP A 104 -9.21 4.70 15.56
N ALA A 105 -9.76 5.71 14.87
CA ALA A 105 -10.77 5.51 13.84
C ALA A 105 -10.28 4.58 12.70
N VAL A 106 -9.06 4.77 12.20
CA VAL A 106 -8.48 3.91 11.15
C VAL A 106 -8.07 2.55 11.72
N GLY A 107 -7.51 2.51 12.94
CA GLY A 107 -7.07 1.28 13.60
C GLY A 107 -8.20 0.30 13.94
N TYR A 108 -9.44 0.80 14.08
CA TYR A 108 -10.62 -0.05 14.26
C TYR A 108 -11.21 -0.59 12.96
N LEU A 109 -10.75 -0.12 11.79
CA LEU A 109 -11.27 -0.61 10.52
C LEU A 109 -10.80 -2.05 10.25
N PRO A 110 -11.70 -2.92 9.75
CA PRO A 110 -11.34 -4.28 9.43
C PRO A 110 -10.27 -4.29 8.33
N ARG A 111 -9.21 -5.09 8.54
CA ARG A 111 -8.09 -5.23 7.60
C ARG A 111 -7.28 -3.95 7.39
N PHE A 112 -7.31 -3.00 8.32
CA PHE A 112 -6.40 -1.86 8.32
C PHE A 112 -5.25 -2.06 9.31
N GLU A 113 -4.07 -1.59 8.93
CA GLU A 113 -2.90 -1.53 9.80
C GLU A 113 -2.21 -0.17 9.62
N LEU A 114 -2.08 0.57 10.72
CA LEU A 114 -1.35 1.83 10.72
C LEU A 114 0.14 1.59 10.88
N ARG A 115 0.92 2.27 10.04
CA ARG A 115 2.38 2.25 10.03
C ARG A 115 2.88 3.66 10.34
N GLU A 116 3.34 3.84 11.57
CA GLU A 116 3.78 5.15 12.06
C GLU A 116 5.29 5.32 11.87
N GLY A 117 5.66 6.35 11.10
CA GLY A 117 6.99 6.93 11.12
C GLY A 117 7.17 7.85 12.31
N ARG A 118 8.07 8.83 12.17
CA ARG A 118 8.25 9.89 13.17
C ARG A 118 8.41 11.24 12.50
N LEU A 119 7.87 12.29 13.12
CA LEU A 119 8.12 13.66 12.70
C LEU A 119 9.33 14.19 13.47
N GLN A 120 10.29 14.79 12.76
CA GLN A 120 11.51 15.35 13.35
C GLN A 120 11.62 16.82 12.99
N LYS A 121 11.88 17.70 13.97
CA LYS A 121 12.30 19.08 13.72
C LYS A 121 13.75 19.04 13.20
N THR A 122 13.98 19.47 11.97
CA THR A 122 15.29 19.38 11.29
C THR A 122 16.04 20.70 11.23
N GLY A 123 15.38 21.79 11.60
CA GLY A 123 15.97 23.13 11.62
C GLY A 123 14.91 24.20 11.66
N GLU A 124 15.28 25.40 11.22
CA GLU A 124 14.42 26.57 11.12
C GLU A 124 14.63 27.21 9.75
N ALA A 125 13.55 27.68 9.14
CA ALA A 125 13.57 28.46 7.91
C ALA A 125 14.11 29.89 8.17
N GLU A 126 14.36 30.65 7.11
CA GLU A 126 14.92 32.02 7.19
C GLU A 126 14.06 33.00 8.03
N GLU A 127 12.77 32.69 8.23
CA GLU A 127 11.83 33.47 9.04
C GLU A 127 11.59 32.89 10.46
N GLY A 128 12.43 31.95 10.91
CA GLY A 128 12.33 31.32 12.24
C GLY A 128 11.23 30.26 12.36
N HIS A 129 10.58 29.89 11.26
CA HIS A 129 9.60 28.82 11.26
C HIS A 129 10.27 27.45 11.33
N PRO A 130 9.86 26.55 12.24
CA PRO A 130 10.46 25.23 12.36
C PRO A 130 10.23 24.39 11.10
N LEU A 131 11.30 23.78 10.61
CA LEU A 131 11.24 22.80 9.53
C LEU A 131 11.03 21.41 10.12
N PHE A 132 10.02 20.71 9.61
CA PHE A 132 9.70 19.35 10.01
C PHE A 132 9.92 18.39 8.86
N GLN A 133 10.51 17.23 9.16
CA GLN A 133 10.71 16.17 8.19
C GLN A 133 10.11 14.87 8.73
N GLN A 134 9.30 14.23 7.89
CA GLN A 134 8.85 12.87 8.14
C GLN A 134 10.01 11.90 7.94
N LYS A 135 10.20 10.99 8.88
CA LYS A 135 11.25 9.97 8.84
C LYS A 135 10.64 8.59 8.92
N ARG A 136 11.27 7.65 8.22
CA ARG A 136 10.96 6.20 8.20
C ARG A 136 9.69 5.81 7.44
N VAL A 137 8.81 6.74 7.09
CA VAL A 137 7.55 6.43 6.37
C VAL A 137 7.85 5.69 5.07
N ASP A 138 8.66 6.28 4.19
CA ASP A 138 8.96 5.70 2.87
C ASP A 138 9.72 4.38 2.99
N LEU A 139 10.66 4.30 3.94
CA LEU A 139 11.42 3.08 4.20
C LEU A 139 10.52 1.93 4.71
N LEU A 140 9.58 2.23 5.62
CA LEU A 140 8.63 1.24 6.12
C LEU A 140 7.73 0.74 4.99
N LEU A 141 7.23 1.66 4.17
CA LEU A 141 6.36 1.35 3.04
C LEU A 141 7.09 0.45 2.03
N GLY A 142 8.27 0.86 1.58
CA GLY A 142 9.07 0.08 0.63
C GLY A 142 9.46 -1.29 1.18
N LEU A 143 9.79 -1.39 2.48
CA LEU A 143 10.13 -2.65 3.12
C LEU A 143 8.93 -3.60 3.21
N ASP A 144 7.75 -3.11 3.57
CA ASP A 144 6.54 -3.93 3.62
C ASP A 144 6.17 -4.47 2.22
N ILE A 145 6.26 -3.63 1.17
CA ILE A 145 6.07 -4.08 -0.22
C ILE A 145 7.06 -5.20 -0.56
N ALA A 146 8.35 -4.98 -0.33
CA ALA A 146 9.39 -5.95 -0.67
C ALA A 146 9.22 -7.27 0.10
N LEU A 147 8.93 -7.20 1.40
CA LEU A 147 8.75 -8.39 2.25
C LEU A 147 7.49 -9.19 1.88
N LEU A 148 6.36 -8.51 1.65
CA LEU A 148 5.12 -9.19 1.27
C LEU A 148 5.23 -9.85 -0.10
N SER A 149 5.99 -9.22 -1.01
CA SER A 149 6.26 -9.75 -2.35
C SER A 149 7.16 -10.98 -2.29
N ALA A 150 8.31 -10.88 -1.63
CA ALA A 150 9.28 -11.98 -1.49
C ALA A 150 8.70 -13.19 -0.73
N LYS A 151 7.71 -12.97 0.14
CA LYS A 151 6.99 -14.03 0.87
C LYS A 151 5.75 -14.55 0.12
N GLN A 152 5.47 -14.05 -1.08
CA GLN A 152 4.30 -14.42 -1.89
C GLN A 152 2.98 -14.38 -1.09
N GLN A 153 2.83 -13.34 -0.25
CA GLN A 153 1.64 -13.17 0.58
C GLN A 153 0.51 -12.48 -0.18
N SER A 154 0.85 -11.75 -1.24
CA SER A 154 -0.11 -11.08 -2.12
C SER A 154 0.19 -11.37 -3.58
N THR A 155 -0.85 -11.54 -4.39
CA THR A 155 -0.74 -11.65 -5.86
C THR A 155 -0.87 -10.29 -6.55
N HIS A 156 -1.59 -9.37 -5.91
CA HIS A 156 -1.82 -8.02 -6.36
C HIS A 156 -1.38 -7.04 -5.27
N MET A 157 -0.79 -5.93 -5.67
CA MET A 157 -0.45 -4.85 -4.75
C MET A 157 -0.90 -3.52 -5.32
N ALA A 158 -1.43 -2.67 -4.46
CA ALA A 158 -1.90 -1.34 -4.80
C ALA A 158 -1.14 -0.30 -3.99
N LEU A 159 -0.43 0.62 -4.65
CA LEU A 159 0.24 1.74 -4.00
C LEU A 159 -0.52 3.03 -4.30
N LEU A 160 -1.00 3.72 -3.28
CA LEU A 160 -1.51 5.08 -3.36
C LEU A 160 -0.39 6.04 -2.94
N ALA A 161 0.38 6.52 -3.92
CA ALA A 161 1.53 7.40 -3.73
C ALA A 161 1.88 8.16 -5.02
N GLY A 162 2.75 9.16 -4.90
CA GLY A 162 3.31 9.90 -6.05
C GLY A 162 4.83 9.93 -6.09
N ASP A 163 5.52 9.46 -5.06
CA ASP A 163 6.97 9.59 -4.93
C ASP A 163 7.74 8.57 -5.79
N GLY A 164 8.74 9.06 -6.55
CA GLY A 164 9.64 8.24 -7.34
C GLY A 164 10.49 7.27 -6.51
N ASP A 165 10.72 7.58 -5.23
CA ASP A 165 11.56 6.76 -4.34
C ASP A 165 11.00 5.35 -4.10
N PHE A 166 9.72 5.09 -4.43
CA PHE A 166 9.13 3.76 -4.38
C PHE A 166 9.42 2.88 -5.61
N HIS A 167 10.03 3.43 -6.67
CA HIS A 167 10.35 2.68 -7.89
C HIS A 167 11.10 1.35 -7.62
N PRO A 168 12.15 1.29 -6.75
CA PRO A 168 12.80 0.02 -6.44
C PRO A 168 11.88 -1.02 -5.81
N ALA A 169 10.92 -0.59 -4.98
CA ALA A 169 9.98 -1.50 -4.32
C ALA A 169 8.99 -2.12 -5.32
N LEU A 170 8.50 -1.32 -6.28
CA LEU A 170 7.67 -1.81 -7.38
C LEU A 170 8.41 -2.83 -8.22
N ARG A 171 9.68 -2.53 -8.57
CA ARG A 171 10.51 -3.43 -9.36
C ARG A 171 10.71 -4.78 -8.67
N VAL A 172 10.97 -4.80 -7.36
CA VAL A 172 11.06 -6.03 -6.57
C VAL A 172 9.74 -6.80 -6.60
N ALA A 173 8.61 -6.13 -6.38
CA ALA A 173 7.30 -6.79 -6.39
C ALA A 173 7.02 -7.47 -7.74
N LYS A 174 7.32 -6.80 -8.85
CA LYS A 174 7.17 -7.34 -10.20
C LYS A 174 8.09 -8.52 -10.47
N GLN A 175 9.33 -8.48 -9.99
CA GLN A 175 10.27 -9.60 -10.09
C GLN A 175 9.77 -10.85 -9.35
N GLU A 176 9.01 -10.67 -8.27
CA GLU A 176 8.36 -11.74 -7.51
C GLU A 176 7.00 -12.17 -8.10
N GLY A 177 6.62 -11.65 -9.27
CA GLY A 177 5.39 -12.02 -9.98
C GLY A 177 4.11 -11.36 -9.45
N VAL A 178 4.22 -10.27 -8.68
CA VAL A 178 3.08 -9.50 -8.20
C VAL A 178 2.57 -8.56 -9.29
N SER A 179 1.25 -8.54 -9.53
CA SER A 179 0.60 -7.51 -10.35
C SER A 179 0.52 -6.20 -9.56
N PHE A 180 1.21 -5.17 -10.03
CA PHE A 180 1.35 -3.92 -9.29
C PHE A 180 0.52 -2.77 -9.87
N TRP A 181 -0.32 -2.19 -9.02
CA TRP A 181 -1.24 -1.12 -9.35
C TRP A 181 -0.80 0.18 -8.68
N LEU A 182 -0.67 1.25 -9.46
CA LEU A 182 -0.42 2.60 -8.95
C LEU A 182 -1.71 3.41 -8.93
N LEU A 183 -2.11 3.86 -7.75
CA LEU A 183 -3.14 4.86 -7.56
C LEU A 183 -2.50 6.24 -7.40
N HIS A 184 -2.85 7.17 -8.28
CA HIS A 184 -2.19 8.47 -8.34
C HIS A 184 -3.21 9.59 -8.51
N GLY A 185 -2.87 10.79 -8.03
CA GLY A 185 -3.64 12.00 -8.34
C GLY A 185 -3.48 12.49 -9.79
N PRO A 186 -3.98 13.69 -10.09
CA PRO A 186 -3.88 14.28 -11.42
C PRO A 186 -2.44 14.42 -11.93
N ARG A 187 -2.27 14.57 -13.24
CA ARG A 187 -0.95 14.76 -13.85
C ARG A 187 -0.14 15.86 -13.14
N GLY A 188 1.10 15.51 -12.77
CA GLY A 188 2.00 16.40 -12.02
C GLY A 188 2.08 16.08 -10.54
N SER A 189 1.16 15.26 -10.01
CA SER A 189 1.20 14.78 -8.62
C SER A 189 1.96 13.46 -8.47
N TYR A 190 2.67 12.97 -9.48
CA TYR A 190 3.39 11.71 -9.41
C TYR A 190 4.66 11.73 -10.26
N SER A 191 5.67 10.95 -9.86
CA SER A 191 6.87 10.72 -10.65
C SER A 191 6.55 9.89 -11.90
N ARG A 192 7.11 10.31 -13.04
CA ARG A 192 6.98 9.55 -14.29
C ARG A 192 7.66 8.19 -14.22
N GLU A 193 8.75 8.07 -13.47
CA GLU A 193 9.46 6.80 -13.29
C GLU A 193 8.58 5.78 -12.57
N LEU A 194 8.01 6.16 -11.43
CA LEU A 194 7.05 5.34 -10.69
C LEU A 194 5.85 4.95 -11.56
N TRP A 195 5.31 5.95 -12.27
CA TRP A 195 4.18 5.73 -13.17
C TRP A 195 4.51 4.73 -14.26
N HIS A 196 5.69 4.81 -14.89
CA HIS A 196 6.08 3.88 -15.94
C HIS A 196 6.29 2.46 -15.42
N GLU A 197 6.84 2.29 -14.22
CA GLU A 197 7.17 0.99 -13.64
C GLU A 197 5.95 0.15 -13.21
N ALA A 198 4.85 0.78 -12.80
CA ALA A 198 3.62 0.06 -12.45
C ALA A 198 3.14 -0.87 -13.58
N ASP A 199 2.32 -1.88 -13.31
CA ASP A 199 1.67 -2.62 -14.40
C ASP A 199 0.41 -1.85 -14.82
N GLU A 200 -0.42 -1.52 -13.84
CA GLU A 200 -1.71 -0.87 -14.02
C GLU A 200 -1.80 0.43 -13.22
N ARG A 201 -2.71 1.32 -13.62
CA ARG A 201 -2.81 2.68 -13.06
C ARG A 201 -4.27 3.08 -12.88
N VAL A 202 -4.57 3.70 -11.73
CA VAL A 202 -5.88 4.26 -11.43
C VAL A 202 -5.69 5.72 -11.01
N GLU A 203 -6.25 6.64 -11.79
CA GLU A 203 -6.28 8.04 -11.39
C GLU A 203 -7.36 8.26 -10.32
N LEU A 204 -7.03 9.00 -9.27
CA LEU A 204 -7.95 9.49 -8.24
C LEU A 204 -8.78 10.63 -8.83
N ASP A 205 -9.66 10.31 -9.78
CA ASP A 205 -10.55 11.26 -10.43
C ASP A 205 -11.71 11.71 -9.52
N ALA A 206 -12.53 12.67 -9.99
CA ALA A 206 -13.67 13.17 -9.23
C ALA A 206 -14.69 12.06 -8.87
N ALA A 207 -14.87 11.04 -9.72
CA ALA A 207 -15.78 9.94 -9.45
C ALA A 207 -15.25 9.03 -8.33
N PHE A 208 -13.95 8.72 -8.35
CA PHE A 208 -13.26 8.00 -7.29
C PHE A 208 -13.37 8.77 -5.96
N MET A 209 -13.00 10.05 -5.97
CA MET A 209 -12.98 10.86 -4.76
C MET A 209 -14.38 11.07 -4.16
N ASN A 210 -15.41 11.16 -5.00
CA ASN A 210 -16.80 11.19 -4.53
C ASN A 210 -17.24 9.85 -3.93
N ALA A 211 -16.82 8.72 -4.47
CA ALA A 211 -17.16 7.39 -3.93
C ALA A 211 -16.55 7.15 -2.53
N VAL A 212 -15.40 7.76 -2.25
CA VAL A 212 -14.69 7.62 -0.96
C VAL A 212 -14.91 8.81 -0.03
N ARG A 213 -15.84 9.71 -0.36
CA ARG A 213 -16.14 10.88 0.47
C ARG A 213 -16.78 10.44 1.79
N ARG A 214 -16.28 11.02 2.88
CA ARG A 214 -16.92 10.95 4.19
C ARG A 214 -18.15 11.83 4.20
N ASP A 215 -19.26 11.25 4.62
CA ASP A 215 -20.55 11.93 4.75
C ASP A 215 -20.51 13.07 5.79
#